data_AF-A0A1T3P2A3-F1
#
_entry.id   AF-A0A1T3P2A3-F1
#
_cell.length_a   1.000
_cell.length_b   1.000
_cell.length_c   1.000
_cell.angle_alpha   90.00
_cell.angle_beta   90.00
_cell.angle_gamma   90.00
#
_symmetry.space_group_name_H-M   'P 1'
#
loop_
_entity.id
_entity.type
_entity.pdbx_description
1 polymer ?
#
loop_
_entity_poly.entity_id
_entity_poly.type
_entity_poly.pdbx_seq_one_letter_code
_entity_poly.pdbx_strand_id
1 'polypeptide(L)'
;MVVVLALAIGFAVVRSSDSGDAPDLTDPSGPVPHYTVLIKDLKARTGNVELLVPDATIPGAQDVIRSYSKLFNRGEGMEKVDITVVRSETSKVYVCSGRWLKDGRASELYTGGDFTADRWPAIRMNCPDPDGPSPGTPALP
;
A
#
# COMPACT_ATOMS: atom_id res chain seq x y z
N MET A 1 -42.00 33.61 -1.37
CA MET A 1 -41.70 34.20 -0.05
C MET A 1 -40.19 34.15 0.09
N VAL A 2 -39.53 35.31 0.00
CA VAL A 2 -38.06 35.44 0.00
C VAL A 2 -37.66 35.85 1.41
N VAL A 3 -36.73 35.11 2.02
CA VAL A 3 -36.00 35.61 3.19
C VAL A 3 -34.53 35.29 2.98
N VAL A 4 -33.81 36.30 2.49
CA VAL A 4 -32.35 36.39 2.55
C VAL A 4 -32.05 37.00 3.92
N LEU A 5 -31.25 36.33 4.75
CA LEU A 5 -30.68 36.93 5.95
C LEU A 5 -29.18 36.62 6.00
N ALA A 6 -28.38 37.62 5.63
CA ALA A 6 -26.95 37.64 5.86
C ALA A 6 -26.69 38.26 7.24
N LEU A 7 -25.87 37.60 8.06
CA LEU A 7 -25.34 38.15 9.30
C LEU A 7 -23.85 37.80 9.38
N ALA A 8 -23.02 38.83 9.29
CA ALA A 8 -21.57 38.78 9.43
C ALA A 8 -21.18 39.36 10.79
N ILE A 9 -20.63 38.53 11.69
CA ILE A 9 -19.91 38.89 12.93
C ILE A 9 -19.10 37.63 13.27
N GLY A 10 -17.82 37.57 13.59
CA GLY A 10 -16.72 38.48 13.85
C GLY A 10 -15.57 37.58 14.36
N PHE A 11 -14.31 37.91 14.11
CA PHE A 11 -13.17 37.12 14.59
C PHE A 11 -13.10 37.18 16.13
N ALA A 12 -13.21 36.03 16.79
CA ALA A 12 -12.81 35.85 18.19
C ALA A 12 -11.82 34.67 18.25
N VAL A 13 -10.56 34.98 18.51
CA VAL A 13 -9.56 34.00 18.96
C VAL A 13 -9.94 33.59 20.37
N VAL A 14 -10.36 32.34 20.54
CA VAL A 14 -10.36 31.66 21.84
C VAL A 14 -9.44 30.46 21.73
N ARG A 15 -8.35 30.53 22.49
CA ARG A 15 -7.44 29.44 22.80
C ARG A 15 -7.91 28.89 24.15
N SER A 16 -8.39 27.66 24.19
CA SER A 16 -8.29 26.77 25.37
C SER A 16 -8.74 25.37 24.99
N SER A 17 -7.84 24.43 25.27
CA SER A 17 -7.97 22.99 25.11
C SER A 17 -9.15 22.45 25.90
N ASP A 18 -9.97 21.62 25.26
CA ASP A 18 -10.79 20.63 25.95
C ASP A 18 -10.71 19.32 25.17
N SER A 19 -10.23 18.31 25.90
CA SER A 19 -9.92 16.97 25.43
C SER A 19 -11.22 16.22 25.17
N GLY A 20 -11.58 16.08 23.89
CA GLY A 20 -12.59 15.14 23.44
C GLY A 20 -11.94 14.14 22.50
N ASP A 21 -11.85 12.89 22.95
CA ASP A 21 -11.49 11.71 22.15
C ASP A 21 -12.23 11.71 20.81
N ALA A 22 -11.59 12.26 19.78
CA ALA A 22 -11.87 11.92 18.41
C ALA A 22 -10.97 10.72 18.08
N PRO A 23 -11.51 9.61 17.55
CA PRO A 23 -10.63 8.58 17.01
C PRO A 23 -9.75 9.25 15.95
N ASP A 24 -8.45 9.26 16.22
CA ASP A 24 -7.42 9.63 15.27
C ASP A 24 -7.53 8.65 14.10
N LEU A 25 -8.31 9.04 13.10
CA LEU A 25 -8.38 8.37 11.80
C LEU A 25 -7.25 8.93 10.92
N THR A 26 -6.03 9.04 11.46
CA THR A 26 -4.87 8.92 10.60
C THR A 26 -4.88 7.48 10.11
N ASP A 27 -5.15 7.31 8.81
CA ASP A 27 -4.76 6.09 8.12
C ASP A 27 -3.30 5.82 8.52
N PRO A 28 -2.97 4.71 9.20
CA PRO A 28 -1.59 4.42 9.60
C PRO A 28 -0.69 4.26 8.37
N SER A 29 -1.28 4.18 7.18
CA SER A 29 -0.61 4.42 5.91
C SER A 29 -0.41 5.92 5.72
N GLY A 30 0.81 6.43 5.91
CA GLY A 30 1.19 7.73 5.36
C GLY A 30 0.93 7.82 3.83
N PRO A 31 1.23 8.94 3.17
CA PRO A 31 1.13 9.00 1.72
C PRO A 31 1.94 7.85 1.08
N VAL A 32 1.29 7.05 0.22
CA VAL A 32 1.94 5.91 -0.44
C VAL A 32 3.21 6.41 -1.14
N PRO A 33 4.39 5.83 -0.84
CA PRO A 33 5.64 6.26 -1.47
C PRO A 33 5.57 6.23 -3.00
N HIS A 34 6.22 7.19 -3.63
CA HIS A 34 6.42 7.16 -5.08
C HIS A 34 7.25 5.95 -5.47
N TYR A 35 6.89 5.34 -6.61
CA TYR A 35 7.57 4.18 -7.14
C TYR A 35 7.74 4.28 -8.66
N THR A 36 8.78 3.62 -9.17
CA THR A 36 8.99 3.39 -10.61
C THR A 36 8.76 1.91 -10.90
N VAL A 37 8.07 1.58 -11.99
CA VAL A 37 7.92 0.19 -12.44
C VAL A 37 9.16 -0.21 -13.22
N LEU A 38 9.97 -1.12 -12.69
CA LEU A 38 11.15 -1.66 -13.37
C LEU A 38 10.77 -2.83 -14.29
N ILE A 39 9.97 -3.75 -13.75
CA ILE A 39 9.51 -4.94 -14.48
C ILE A 39 8.00 -4.99 -14.40
N LYS A 40 7.37 -5.27 -15.54
CA LYS A 40 5.94 -5.55 -15.65
C LYS A 40 5.72 -6.69 -16.64
N ASP A 41 5.81 -7.92 -16.15
CA ASP A 41 5.50 -9.11 -16.93
C ASP A 41 4.11 -9.63 -16.53
N LEU A 42 3.09 -9.20 -17.28
CA LEU A 42 1.72 -9.66 -17.10
C LEU A 42 1.37 -10.63 -18.23
N LYS A 43 0.94 -11.84 -17.86
CA LYS A 43 0.37 -12.86 -18.75
C LYS A 43 -1.15 -12.86 -18.62
N ALA A 44 -1.82 -13.78 -19.33
CA ALA A 44 -3.29 -13.82 -19.36
C ALA A 44 -3.97 -13.87 -17.98
N ARG A 45 -3.39 -14.60 -17.00
CA ARG A 45 -3.95 -14.78 -15.65
C ARG A 45 -2.96 -14.55 -14.52
N THR A 46 -1.68 -14.45 -14.84
CA THR A 46 -0.61 -14.35 -13.85
C THR A 46 0.30 -13.17 -14.17
N GLY A 47 1.06 -12.70 -13.19
CA GLY A 47 2.07 -11.69 -13.45
C GLY A 47 3.15 -11.58 -12.39
N ASN A 48 4.24 -10.93 -12.78
CA ASN A 48 5.32 -10.49 -11.91
C ASN A 48 5.60 -9.01 -12.14
N VAL A 49 5.71 -8.26 -11.06
CA VAL A 49 5.98 -6.82 -11.08
C VAL A 49 7.12 -6.49 -10.12
N GLU A 50 8.07 -5.69 -10.58
CA GLU A 50 9.16 -5.15 -9.75
C GLU A 50 9.04 -3.63 -9.71
N LEU A 51 9.00 -3.08 -8.49
CA LEU A 51 8.82 -1.67 -8.20
C LEU A 51 10.08 -1.14 -7.50
N LEU A 52 10.66 -0.07 -8.03
CA LEU A 52 11.75 0.66 -7.41
C LEU A 52 11.20 1.75 -6.49
N VAL A 53 11.61 1.70 -5.23
CA VAL A 53 11.33 2.71 -4.21
C VAL A 53 12.66 2.99 -3.49
N PRO A 54 13.42 4.03 -3.91
CA PRO A 54 14.80 4.25 -3.47
C PRO A 54 15.00 4.24 -1.94
N ASP A 55 14.06 4.84 -1.22
CA ASP A 55 14.09 4.96 0.25
C ASP A 55 13.06 4.05 0.93
N ALA A 56 12.73 2.90 0.32
CA ALA A 56 11.70 2.03 0.87
C ALA A 56 12.03 1.58 2.30
N THR A 57 11.15 1.91 3.24
CA THR A 57 11.03 1.23 4.52
C THR A 57 10.12 0.02 4.39
N ILE A 58 10.12 -0.89 5.36
CA ILE A 58 9.15 -2.01 5.37
C ILE A 58 7.70 -1.49 5.30
N PRO A 59 7.24 -0.55 6.15
CA PRO A 59 5.88 -0.02 6.06
C PRO A 59 5.58 0.61 4.68
N GLY A 60 6.50 1.45 4.19
CA GLY A 60 6.34 2.09 2.88
C GLY A 60 6.26 1.09 1.72
N ALA A 61 7.08 0.04 1.74
CA ALA A 61 7.03 -1.03 0.75
C ALA A 61 5.71 -1.80 0.80
N GLN A 62 5.21 -2.10 2.00
CA GLN A 62 3.90 -2.74 2.17
C GLN A 62 2.76 -1.86 1.64
N ASP A 63 2.81 -0.55 1.87
CA ASP A 63 1.83 0.41 1.35
C ASP A 63 1.86 0.50 -0.17
N VAL A 64 3.05 0.54 -0.77
CA VAL A 64 3.22 0.49 -2.22
C VAL A 64 2.62 -0.79 -2.80
N ILE A 65 2.92 -1.95 -2.21
CA ILE A 65 2.38 -3.25 -2.64
C ILE A 65 0.84 -3.25 -2.54
N ARG A 66 0.27 -2.81 -1.42
CA ARG A 66 -1.18 -2.71 -1.23
C ARG A 66 -1.80 -1.78 -2.27
N SER A 67 -1.23 -0.60 -2.47
CA SER A 67 -1.73 0.38 -3.43
C SER A 67 -1.70 -0.15 -4.86
N TYR A 68 -0.58 -0.72 -5.29
CA TYR A 68 -0.42 -1.28 -6.63
C TYR A 68 -1.40 -2.43 -6.89
N SER A 69 -1.63 -3.29 -5.89
CA SER A 69 -2.54 -4.44 -6.02
C SER A 69 -3.99 -4.04 -6.32
N LYS A 70 -4.44 -2.82 -5.93
CA LYS A 70 -5.79 -2.31 -6.23
C LYS A 70 -6.04 -2.18 -7.73
N LEU A 71 -5.00 -2.09 -8.55
CA LEU A 71 -5.12 -2.05 -10.01
C LEU A 71 -5.70 -3.37 -10.58
N PHE A 72 -5.47 -4.49 -9.90
CA PHE A 72 -5.95 -5.81 -10.32
C PHE A 72 -7.41 -6.05 -9.95
N ASN A 73 -7.91 -5.35 -8.93
CA ASN A 73 -9.32 -5.43 -8.51
C ASN A 73 -10.29 -4.87 -9.57
N ARG A 74 -9.77 -4.08 -10.53
CA ARG A 74 -10.57 -3.41 -11.57
C ARG A 74 -10.47 -4.08 -12.95
N GLY A 75 -9.71 -5.18 -13.09
CA GLY A 75 -9.46 -5.84 -14.38
C GLY A 75 -9.94 -7.29 -14.44
N GLU A 76 -10.42 -7.72 -15.60
CA GLU A 76 -11.21 -8.96 -15.81
C GLU A 76 -10.39 -10.27 -16.00
N GLY A 77 -9.18 -10.42 -15.44
CA GLY A 77 -8.40 -11.63 -15.75
C GLY A 77 -7.28 -12.07 -14.82
N MET A 78 -6.71 -11.18 -14.00
CA MET A 78 -5.61 -11.58 -13.12
C MET A 78 -6.13 -12.46 -11.98
N GLU A 79 -5.50 -13.62 -11.81
CA GLU A 79 -5.78 -14.57 -10.74
C GLU A 79 -4.64 -14.59 -9.72
N LYS A 80 -3.40 -14.34 -10.16
CA LYS A 80 -2.21 -14.27 -9.29
C LYS A 80 -1.23 -13.21 -9.77
N VAL A 81 -0.74 -12.36 -8.88
CA VAL A 81 0.38 -11.46 -9.20
C VAL A 81 1.39 -11.45 -8.06
N ASP A 82 2.66 -11.65 -8.38
CA ASP A 82 3.76 -11.36 -7.43
C ASP A 82 4.25 -9.93 -7.66
N ILE A 83 4.34 -9.15 -6.58
CA ILE A 83 4.77 -7.75 -6.58
C ILE A 83 6.00 -7.67 -5.68
N THR A 84 7.11 -7.14 -6.18
CA THR A 84 8.37 -7.01 -5.46
C THR A 84 8.78 -5.55 -5.37
N VAL A 85 9.22 -5.10 -4.20
CA VAL A 85 9.77 -3.76 -3.97
C VAL A 85 11.27 -3.85 -3.72
N VAL A 86 12.03 -3.06 -4.47
CA VAL A 86 13.49 -2.93 -4.34
C VAL A 86 13.90 -1.48 -4.10
N ARG A 87 15.04 -1.24 -3.43
CA ARG A 87 15.64 0.11 -3.27
C ARG A 87 16.59 0.52 -4.38
N SER A 88 17.12 -0.46 -5.11
CA SER A 88 18.12 -0.21 -6.15
C SER A 88 17.85 -1.11 -7.34
N GLU A 89 17.90 -0.52 -8.54
CA GLU A 89 17.79 -1.24 -9.80
C GLU A 89 18.99 -2.17 -10.04
N THR A 90 20.19 -1.72 -9.66
CA THR A 90 21.45 -2.42 -9.95
C THR A 90 21.75 -3.52 -8.95
N SER A 91 21.57 -3.23 -7.66
CA SER A 91 21.90 -4.17 -6.58
C SER A 91 20.71 -5.05 -6.17
N LYS A 92 19.49 -4.73 -6.65
CA LYS A 92 18.22 -5.41 -6.30
C LYS A 92 18.07 -5.66 -4.81
N VAL A 93 18.33 -4.62 -4.01
CA VAL A 93 18.11 -4.66 -2.55
C VAL A 93 16.62 -4.88 -2.28
N TYR A 94 16.26 -6.11 -1.95
CA TYR A 94 14.89 -6.57 -1.80
C TYR A 94 14.35 -6.19 -0.41
N VAL A 95 13.28 -5.40 -0.40
CA VAL A 95 12.68 -4.92 0.86
C VAL A 95 11.48 -5.78 1.24
N CYS A 96 10.55 -5.94 0.31
CA CYS A 96 9.34 -6.71 0.53
C CYS A 96 8.77 -7.26 -0.78
N SER A 97 8.06 -8.39 -0.72
CA SER A 97 7.12 -8.79 -1.77
C SER A 97 5.73 -9.05 -1.23
N GLY A 98 4.76 -8.95 -2.13
CA GLY A 98 3.39 -9.38 -1.94
C GLY A 98 2.98 -10.35 -3.04
N ARG A 99 2.41 -11.49 -2.65
CA ARG A 99 1.66 -12.35 -3.56
C ARG A 99 0.19 -11.99 -3.44
N TRP A 100 -0.36 -11.37 -4.47
CA TRP A 100 -1.78 -11.10 -4.60
C TRP A 100 -2.48 -12.27 -5.27
N LEU A 101 -3.63 -12.66 -4.74
CA LEU A 101 -4.49 -13.70 -5.27
C LEU A 101 -5.92 -13.21 -5.32
N LYS A 102 -6.60 -13.49 -6.44
CA LYS A 102 -7.96 -13.04 -6.69
C LYS A 102 -8.97 -13.68 -5.75
N ASP A 103 -8.89 -15.00 -5.56
CA ASP A 103 -9.85 -15.80 -4.83
C ASP A 103 -9.23 -17.12 -4.34
N GLY A 104 -10.01 -17.89 -3.58
CA GLY A 104 -9.59 -19.20 -3.07
C GLY A 104 -9.30 -20.23 -4.17
N ARG A 105 -9.96 -20.13 -5.33
CA ARG A 105 -9.66 -20.99 -6.49
C ARG A 105 -8.28 -20.70 -7.06
N ALA A 106 -7.90 -19.43 -7.14
CA ALA A 106 -6.56 -19.03 -7.54
C ALA A 106 -5.51 -19.51 -6.53
N SER A 107 -5.84 -19.50 -5.23
CA SER A 107 -4.96 -20.09 -4.20
C SER A 107 -4.74 -21.58 -4.38
N GLU A 108 -5.81 -22.34 -4.63
CA GLU A 108 -5.71 -23.77 -4.91
C GLU A 108 -4.84 -24.02 -6.15
N LEU A 109 -5.14 -23.32 -7.24
CA LEU A 109 -4.47 -23.52 -8.52
C LEU A 109 -2.98 -23.12 -8.50
N TYR A 110 -2.64 -22.03 -7.81
CA TYR A 110 -1.30 -21.44 -7.90
C TYR A 110 -0.44 -21.59 -6.65
N THR A 111 -1.02 -22.04 -5.53
CA THR A 111 -0.28 -22.29 -4.28
C THR A 111 -0.59 -23.63 -3.64
N GLY A 112 -1.45 -24.47 -4.25
CA GLY A 112 -1.85 -25.75 -3.66
C GLY A 112 -2.65 -25.60 -2.36
N GLY A 113 -3.33 -24.46 -2.18
CA GLY A 113 -4.12 -24.18 -0.98
C GLY A 113 -3.34 -23.62 0.21
N ASP A 114 -2.01 -23.49 0.12
CA ASP A 114 -1.16 -22.96 1.20
C ASP A 114 -1.47 -21.49 1.56
N PHE A 115 -2.22 -20.78 0.72
CA PHE A 115 -2.70 -19.43 0.98
C PHE A 115 -4.20 -19.40 1.27
N THR A 116 -4.54 -19.38 2.55
CA THR A 116 -5.91 -19.14 3.03
C THR A 116 -6.13 -17.67 3.42
N ALA A 117 -7.36 -17.18 3.23
CA ALA A 117 -7.79 -15.85 3.64
C ALA A 117 -9.30 -15.82 3.86
N ASP A 118 -9.75 -15.04 4.85
CA ASP A 118 -11.18 -14.84 5.13
C ASP A 118 -11.86 -13.96 4.09
N ARG A 119 -11.08 -13.08 3.44
CA ARG A 119 -11.56 -12.13 2.43
C ARG A 119 -10.66 -12.17 1.21
N TRP A 120 -11.31 -12.10 0.06
CA TRP A 120 -10.69 -12.09 -1.25
C TRP A 120 -11.05 -10.79 -1.99
N PRO A 121 -10.17 -10.25 -2.85
CA PRO A 121 -8.80 -10.72 -3.07
C PRO A 121 -7.90 -10.52 -1.85
N ALA A 122 -6.87 -11.35 -1.75
CA ALA A 122 -5.96 -11.37 -0.60
C ALA A 122 -4.52 -11.16 -1.04
N ILE A 123 -3.70 -10.61 -0.15
CA ILE A 123 -2.26 -10.45 -0.37
C ILE A 123 -1.47 -11.01 0.82
N ARG A 124 -0.54 -11.91 0.54
CA ARG A 124 0.44 -12.39 1.53
C ARG A 124 1.74 -11.67 1.30
N MET A 125 2.27 -11.05 2.35
CA MET A 125 3.51 -10.28 2.27
C MET A 125 4.66 -11.00 2.97
N ASN A 126 5.87 -10.80 2.45
CA ASN A 126 7.12 -11.21 3.08
C ASN A 126 8.14 -10.08 2.95
N CYS A 127 8.56 -9.52 4.08
CA CYS A 127 9.47 -8.37 4.11
C CYS A 127 10.73 -8.69 4.95
N PRO A 128 11.73 -9.39 4.38
CA PRO A 128 12.94 -9.79 5.10
C PRO A 128 13.95 -8.65 5.28
N ASP A 129 13.91 -7.62 4.41
CA ASP A 129 14.79 -6.43 4.43
C ASP A 129 16.18 -6.65 5.06
N PRO A 130 17.04 -7.49 4.45
CA PRO A 130 18.28 -7.95 5.10
C PRO A 130 19.28 -6.84 5.37
N ASP A 131 19.21 -5.74 4.61
CA ASP A 131 20.13 -4.59 4.72
C ASP A 131 19.61 -3.52 5.71
N GLY A 132 18.39 -3.70 6.24
CA GLY A 132 17.73 -2.72 7.11
C GLY A 132 17.43 -1.40 6.39
N PRO A 133 16.95 -0.36 7.11
CA PRO A 133 16.64 0.94 6.50
C PRO A 133 17.86 1.56 5.81
N SER A 134 17.66 2.18 4.64
CA SER A 134 18.73 2.85 3.91
C SER A 134 19.40 3.94 4.78
N PRO A 135 20.75 4.01 4.84
CA PRO A 135 21.45 5.06 5.58
C PRO A 135 21.01 6.45 5.11
N GLY A 136 20.33 7.19 5.97
CA GLY A 136 19.76 8.51 5.64
C GLY A 136 18.24 8.59 5.76
N THR A 137 17.55 7.46 5.95
CA THR A 137 16.13 7.46 6.34
C THR A 137 16.02 7.72 7.84
N PRO A 138 15.39 8.80 8.32
CA PRO A 138 15.13 8.96 9.73
C PRO A 138 14.30 7.78 10.23
N ALA A 139 14.72 7.14 11.33
CA ALA A 139 13.82 6.24 12.04
C ALA A 139 12.59 7.05 12.44
N LEU A 140 11.40 6.62 12.00
CA LEU A 140 10.16 7.21 12.49
C LEU A 140 10.12 7.03 14.02
N PRO A 141 9.70 8.07 14.77
CA PRO A 141 9.69 8.05 16.24
C PRO A 141 8.76 6.98 16.83
#